data_AF-A0A8S3I1B0-F1
#
_entry.id   AF-A0A8S3I1B0-F1
#
_cell.length_a   1.000
_cell.length_b   1.000
_cell.length_c   1.000
_cell.angle_alpha   90.00
_cell.angle_beta   90.00
_cell.angle_gamma   90.00
#
_symmetry.space_group_name_H-M   'P 1'
#
loop_
_entity.id
_entity.type
_entity.pdbx_description
1 polymer ?
#
loop_
_entity_poly.entity_id
_entity_poly.type
_entity_poly.pdbx_seq_one_letter_code
_entity_poly.pdbx_strand_id
1 'polypeptide(L)'
;MDIQYVYTKKRNQLGRPTNFTDRSAETLADIIPNLNLLQEFIYRDPVEIGTQNTIQLSEHEVNSIRCSTESKGINHTEGGWPKDVNIQEQDQINRFRKKIEKDEFYLNSLYRLIRDLEMDIKQNNAIDIHQTYFQKKFDDYDEPFTVKTTNLYSYNSNINQMANHISWQPDGQRKI
;
A
#
# COMPACT_ATOMS: atom_id res chain seq x y z
N MET A 1 69.07 24.78 9.51
CA MET A 1 67.83 25.21 8.83
C MET A 1 67.58 24.17 7.77
N ASP A 2 66.66 23.24 8.04
CA ASP A 2 66.39 22.14 7.11
C ASP A 2 65.47 22.64 6.00
N ILE A 3 65.97 22.66 4.77
CA ILE A 3 65.23 23.09 3.58
C ILE A 3 64.25 21.97 3.23
N GLN A 4 63.06 21.99 3.83
CA GLN A 4 62.01 21.04 3.51
C GLN A 4 61.24 21.53 2.28
N TYR A 5 61.62 21.03 1.10
CA TYR A 5 60.93 21.34 -0.15
C TYR A 5 59.66 20.47 -0.26
N VAL A 6 58.49 21.05 0.01
CA VAL A 6 57.21 20.34 -0.08
C VAL A 6 56.64 20.47 -1.49
N TYR A 7 56.57 19.36 -2.23
CA TYR A 7 55.96 19.32 -3.56
C TYR A 7 54.43 19.15 -3.43
N THR A 8 53.66 20.20 -3.71
CA THR A 8 52.19 20.14 -3.79
C THR A 8 51.73 19.88 -5.22
N LYS A 9 51.48 18.60 -5.57
CA LYS A 9 50.82 18.24 -6.84
C LYS A 9 49.31 18.08 -6.62
N LYS A 10 48.50 18.44 -7.63
CA LYS A 10 47.06 18.17 -7.60
C LYS A 10 46.81 16.66 -7.70
N ARG A 11 45.77 16.14 -7.00
CA ARG A 11 45.44 14.71 -7.00
C ARG A 11 45.24 14.12 -8.41
N ASN A 12 44.68 14.90 -9.34
CA ASN A 12 44.51 14.50 -10.74
C ASN A 12 45.83 14.35 -11.55
N GLN A 13 46.97 14.73 -10.98
CA GLN A 13 48.30 14.61 -11.59
C GLN A 13 49.11 13.44 -11.01
N LEU A 14 48.65 12.80 -9.94
CA LEU A 14 49.27 11.61 -9.36
C LEU A 14 48.76 10.34 -10.07
N GLY A 15 49.61 9.32 -10.19
CA GLY A 15 49.23 8.02 -10.76
C GLY A 15 49.01 8.01 -12.29
N ARG A 16 49.54 9.00 -13.02
CA ARG A 16 49.55 8.95 -14.49
C ARG A 16 50.37 7.74 -14.95
N PRO A 17 49.90 6.95 -15.94
CA PRO A 17 50.65 5.83 -16.46
C PRO A 17 52.00 6.32 -17.00
N THR A 18 53.09 5.80 -16.45
CA THR A 18 54.44 6.02 -16.99
C THR A 18 54.63 5.11 -18.19
N ASN A 19 54.75 5.70 -19.38
CA ASN A 19 55.07 4.96 -20.59
C ASN A 19 56.57 4.67 -20.61
N PHE A 20 56.98 3.52 -20.07
CA PHE A 20 58.31 3.00 -20.27
C PHE A 20 58.43 2.50 -21.72
N THR A 21 59.48 2.92 -22.40
CA THR A 21 59.83 2.44 -23.73
C THR A 21 61.24 1.86 -23.67
N ASP A 22 61.46 0.76 -24.40
CA ASP A 22 62.80 0.19 -24.54
C ASP A 22 63.69 1.22 -25.26
N ARG A 23 64.56 1.86 -24.48
CA ARG A 23 65.66 2.68 -24.99
C ARG A 23 66.95 1.92 -24.79
N SER A 24 67.81 1.97 -25.80
CA SER A 24 69.20 1.55 -25.67
C SER A 24 69.89 2.35 -24.56
N ALA A 25 70.89 1.77 -23.90
CA ALA A 25 71.57 2.43 -22.79
C ALA A 25 72.16 3.78 -23.23
N GLU A 26 71.57 4.88 -22.73
CA GLU A 26 72.05 6.25 -22.95
C GLU A 26 72.78 6.72 -21.69
N THR A 27 74.04 7.15 -21.84
CA THR A 27 74.77 7.80 -20.75
C THR A 27 74.18 9.20 -20.54
N LEU A 28 73.28 9.35 -19.56
CA LEU A 28 72.62 10.63 -19.28
C LEU A 28 73.55 11.67 -18.66
N ALA A 29 74.58 11.22 -17.95
CA ALA A 29 75.62 12.07 -17.39
C ALA A 29 76.92 11.27 -17.26
N ASP A 30 78.02 11.86 -17.69
CA ASP A 30 79.36 11.37 -17.42
C ASP A 30 80.00 12.33 -16.40
N ILE A 31 80.09 11.88 -15.14
CA ILE A 31 80.54 12.70 -14.02
C ILE A 31 82.01 12.36 -13.75
N ILE A 32 82.89 13.23 -14.22
CA ILE A 32 84.34 13.10 -14.03
C ILE A 32 84.67 13.34 -12.54
N PRO A 33 85.53 12.51 -11.92
CA PRO A 33 85.92 12.69 -10.52
C PRO A 33 86.65 14.02 -10.33
N ASN A 34 86.18 14.81 -9.36
CA ASN A 34 86.84 16.05 -8.98
C ASN A 34 87.97 15.75 -7.99
N LEU A 35 89.22 16.03 -8.41
CA LEU A 35 90.42 15.73 -7.62
C LEU A 35 90.47 16.48 -6.29
N ASN A 36 89.87 17.67 -6.19
CA ASN A 36 89.84 18.42 -4.93
C ASN A 36 88.90 17.75 -3.91
N LEU A 37 87.73 17.29 -4.34
CA LEU A 37 86.79 16.57 -3.47
C LEU A 37 87.31 15.19 -3.06
N LEU A 38 88.16 14.58 -3.90
CA LEU A 38 88.77 13.30 -3.60
C LEU A 38 89.82 13.40 -2.49
N GLN A 39 90.52 14.54 -2.37
CA GLN A 39 91.42 14.80 -1.23
C GLN A 39 90.67 14.97 0.09
N GLU A 40 89.43 15.45 0.05
CA GLU A 40 88.55 15.61 1.21
C GLU A 40 87.74 14.34 1.53
N PHE A 41 87.88 13.28 0.73
CA PHE A 41 87.17 12.02 0.93
C PHE A 41 87.70 11.30 2.17
N ILE A 42 86.81 11.04 3.12
CA ILE A 42 87.10 10.25 4.32
C ILE A 42 86.32 8.96 4.23
N TYR A 43 87.03 7.83 4.17
CA TYR A 43 86.42 6.51 4.20
C TYR A 43 85.74 6.29 5.55
N ARG A 44 84.43 6.05 5.54
CA ARG A 44 83.64 5.73 6.74
C ARG A 44 83.10 4.31 6.61
N ASP A 45 83.41 3.49 7.60
CA ASP A 45 82.89 2.14 7.77
C ASP A 45 82.83 1.84 9.29
N PRO A 46 81.65 1.53 9.87
CA PRO A 46 80.34 1.42 9.23
C PRO A 46 79.68 2.77 8.92
N VAL A 47 78.89 2.82 7.84
CA VAL A 47 78.03 3.96 7.51
C VAL A 47 76.62 3.67 7.99
N GLU A 48 76.13 4.42 8.96
CA GLU A 48 74.73 4.41 9.33
C GLU A 48 73.93 5.27 8.34
N ILE A 49 73.12 4.63 7.48
CA ILE A 49 72.18 5.31 6.58
C ILE A 49 70.77 4.94 7.01
N GLY A 50 70.00 5.93 7.46
CA GLY A 50 68.59 5.75 7.76
C GLY A 50 67.75 5.73 6.48
N THR A 51 67.22 4.57 6.11
CA THR A 51 66.23 4.46 5.03
C THR A 51 64.82 4.47 5.62
N GLN A 52 64.00 5.45 5.27
CA GLN A 52 62.61 5.51 5.72
C GLN A 52 61.70 4.76 4.73
N ASN A 53 61.19 3.60 5.14
CA ASN A 53 60.22 2.80 4.39
C ASN A 53 58.81 2.91 5.01
N THR A 54 58.30 4.14 5.15
CA THR A 54 56.95 4.37 5.67
C THR A 54 55.97 4.64 4.54
N ILE A 55 54.75 4.10 4.66
CA ILE A 55 53.67 4.35 3.70
C ILE A 55 53.31 5.84 3.73
N GLN A 56 53.42 6.50 2.57
CA GLN A 56 52.98 7.88 2.41
C GLN A 56 51.45 7.92 2.34
N LEU A 57 50.83 8.57 3.32
CA LEU A 57 49.38 8.80 3.36
C LEU A 57 49.08 10.23 2.89
N SER A 58 47.97 10.40 2.16
CA SER A 58 47.44 11.71 1.76
C SER A 58 45.97 11.82 2.13
N GLU A 59 45.60 12.86 2.87
CA GLU A 59 44.22 13.16 3.24
C GLU A 59 43.61 14.21 2.30
N HIS A 60 42.30 14.13 2.07
CA HIS A 60 41.56 15.15 1.32
C HIS A 60 40.17 15.35 1.93
N GLU A 61 39.82 16.60 2.21
CA GLU A 61 38.51 17.00 2.72
C GLU A 61 37.72 17.70 1.61
N VAL A 62 36.44 17.35 1.46
CA VAL A 62 35.52 17.96 0.48
C VAL A 62 34.21 18.32 1.17
N ASN A 63 33.81 19.60 1.03
CA ASN A 63 32.52 20.08 1.49
C ASN A 63 31.50 20.09 0.36
N SER A 64 30.39 19.37 0.53
CA SER A 64 29.23 19.42 -0.38
C SER A 64 28.21 20.46 0.07
N ILE A 65 27.66 21.21 -0.88
CA ILE A 65 26.62 22.21 -0.64
C ILE A 65 25.25 21.51 -0.53
N ARG A 66 24.40 21.94 0.40
CA ARG A 66 23.03 21.42 0.54
C ARG A 66 22.18 21.82 -0.67
N CYS A 67 21.57 20.83 -1.33
CA CYS A 67 20.63 21.05 -2.43
C CYS A 67 19.20 20.81 -1.94
N SER A 68 18.31 21.80 -2.11
CA SER A 68 16.87 21.65 -1.84
C SER A 68 16.18 21.07 -3.08
N THR A 69 15.50 19.94 -2.90
CA THR A 69 14.66 19.34 -3.94
C THR A 69 13.20 19.41 -3.52
N GLU A 70 12.32 19.79 -4.45
CA GLU A 70 10.87 19.80 -4.27
C GLU A 70 10.25 18.77 -5.21
N SER A 71 9.37 17.92 -4.68
CA SER A 71 8.57 16.99 -5.46
C SER A 71 7.22 17.63 -5.77
N LYS A 72 6.97 17.93 -7.04
CA LYS A 72 5.66 18.45 -7.52
C LYS A 72 4.94 17.35 -8.29
N GLY A 73 3.73 17.03 -7.84
CA GLY A 73 2.79 16.17 -8.56
C GLY A 73 1.62 17.00 -9.09
N ILE A 74 1.09 16.61 -10.25
CA ILE A 74 -0.16 17.17 -10.80
C ILE A 74 -1.26 16.14 -10.55
N ASN A 75 -2.32 16.54 -9.86
CA ASN A 75 -3.51 15.72 -9.70
C ASN A 75 -4.57 16.16 -10.71
N HIS A 76 -4.88 15.31 -11.68
CA HIS A 76 -5.98 15.55 -12.62
C HIS A 76 -7.29 15.14 -11.95
N THR A 77 -8.02 16.10 -11.37
CA THR A 77 -9.36 15.88 -10.80
C THR A 77 -10.46 15.81 -11.86
N GLU A 78 -10.17 16.35 -13.05
CA GLU A 78 -11.07 16.43 -14.19
C GLU A 78 -10.46 15.59 -15.32
N GLY A 79 -11.06 14.44 -15.60
CA GLY A 79 -10.52 13.47 -16.54
C GLY A 79 -11.61 12.66 -17.22
N GLY A 80 -11.37 12.29 -18.47
CA GLY A 80 -12.28 11.48 -19.29
C GLY A 80 -12.68 12.15 -20.61
N TRP A 81 -12.51 13.46 -20.71
CA TRP A 81 -12.73 14.17 -21.97
C TRP A 81 -11.47 14.10 -22.86
N PRO A 82 -11.63 13.94 -24.18
CA PRO A 82 -10.51 14.03 -25.11
C PRO A 82 -9.84 15.40 -25.06
N LYS A 83 -8.57 15.45 -25.49
CA LYS A 83 -7.75 16.68 -25.48
C LYS A 83 -8.38 17.86 -26.24
N ASP A 84 -9.23 17.57 -27.22
CA ASP A 84 -9.86 18.57 -28.09
C ASP A 84 -11.19 19.10 -27.55
N VAL A 85 -11.65 18.65 -26.37
CA VAL A 85 -12.92 19.07 -25.78
C VAL A 85 -12.67 19.89 -24.52
N ASN A 86 -12.95 21.19 -24.60
CA ASN A 86 -12.92 22.08 -23.45
C ASN A 86 -14.19 21.89 -22.59
N ILE A 87 -14.01 21.46 -21.34
CA ILE A 87 -15.10 21.21 -20.37
C ILE A 87 -15.77 22.52 -19.93
N GLN A 88 -15.06 23.65 -20.00
CA GLN A 88 -15.64 24.96 -19.67
C GLN A 88 -16.63 25.43 -20.74
N GLU A 89 -16.56 24.88 -21.96
CA GLU A 89 -17.43 25.21 -23.06
C GLU A 89 -18.49 24.13 -23.28
N GLN A 90 -19.71 24.41 -22.81
CA GLN A 90 -20.84 23.49 -22.91
C GLN A 90 -21.16 23.07 -24.36
N ASP A 91 -20.91 23.95 -25.33
CA ASP A 91 -21.14 23.66 -26.76
C ASP A 91 -20.20 22.57 -27.29
N GLN A 92 -18.95 22.55 -26.85
CA GLN A 92 -18.00 21.51 -27.25
C GLN A 92 -18.40 20.16 -26.67
N ILE A 93 -18.83 20.14 -25.40
CA ILE A 93 -19.36 18.94 -24.73
C ILE A 93 -20.58 18.40 -25.48
N ASN A 94 -21.54 19.26 -25.81
CA ASN A 94 -22.77 18.88 -26.50
C ASN A 94 -22.50 18.37 -27.92
N ARG A 95 -21.57 18.99 -28.66
CA ARG A 95 -21.16 18.52 -29.98
C ARG A 95 -20.50 17.15 -29.90
N PHE A 96 -19.61 16.95 -28.93
CA PHE A 96 -18.95 15.67 -28.73
C PHE A 96 -19.94 14.55 -28.38
N ARG A 97 -20.88 14.79 -27.46
CA ARG A 97 -21.95 13.83 -27.12
C ARG A 97 -22.77 13.45 -28.35
N LYS A 98 -23.26 14.46 -29.09
CA LYS A 98 -24.03 14.22 -30.33
C LYS A 98 -23.25 13.46 -31.40
N LYS A 99 -21.91 13.62 -31.44
CA LYS A 99 -21.06 12.85 -32.35
C LYS A 99 -21.04 11.37 -31.97
N ILE A 100 -20.87 11.05 -30.69
CA ILE A 100 -20.88 9.67 -30.18
C ILE A 100 -22.26 9.04 -30.31
N GLU A 101 -23.33 9.76 -29.97
CA GLU A 101 -24.71 9.25 -30.02
C GLU A 101 -25.15 8.86 -31.44
N LYS A 102 -24.50 9.40 -32.47
CA LYS A 102 -24.76 9.06 -33.87
C LYS A 102 -23.89 7.92 -34.40
N ASP A 103 -22.92 7.46 -33.63
CA ASP A 103 -22.03 6.37 -34.04
C ASP A 103 -22.81 5.05 -34.07
N GLU A 104 -22.74 4.33 -35.19
CA GLU A 104 -23.42 3.05 -35.37
C GLU A 104 -22.93 2.00 -34.38
N PHE A 105 -21.63 1.99 -34.04
CA PHE A 105 -21.09 1.05 -33.05
C PHE A 105 -21.65 1.31 -31.65
N TYR A 106 -21.82 2.59 -31.30
CA TYR A 106 -22.44 3.00 -30.05
C TYR A 106 -23.90 2.55 -29.99
N LEU A 107 -24.68 2.84 -31.04
CA LEU A 107 -26.08 2.46 -31.10
C LEU A 107 -26.28 0.94 -31.08
N ASN A 108 -25.51 0.19 -31.87
CA ASN A 108 -25.59 -1.27 -31.90
C ASN A 108 -25.28 -1.89 -30.53
N SER A 109 -24.25 -1.37 -29.85
CA SER A 109 -23.90 -1.83 -28.50
C SER A 109 -24.98 -1.49 -27.48
N LEU A 110 -25.54 -0.29 -27.58
CA LEU A 110 -26.64 0.18 -26.73
C LEU A 110 -27.87 -0.70 -26.87
N TYR A 111 -28.33 -0.98 -28.10
CA TYR A 111 -29.50 -1.84 -28.33
C TYR A 111 -29.31 -3.26 -27.80
N ARG A 112 -28.11 -3.83 -27.96
CA ARG A 112 -27.79 -5.15 -27.39
C ARG A 112 -27.93 -5.14 -25.86
N LEU A 113 -27.33 -4.14 -25.21
CA LEU A 113 -27.38 -3.99 -23.75
C LEU A 113 -28.80 -3.74 -23.25
N ILE A 114 -29.59 -2.90 -23.94
CA ILE A 114 -30.98 -2.62 -23.59
C ILE A 114 -31.81 -3.90 -23.61
N ARG A 115 -31.65 -4.74 -24.64
CA ARG A 115 -32.38 -6.01 -24.72
C ARG A 115 -32.07 -6.94 -23.55
N ASP A 116 -30.80 -7.05 -23.19
CA ASP A 116 -30.36 -7.91 -22.09
C ASP A 116 -30.86 -7.34 -20.75
N LEU A 117 -30.76 -6.03 -20.54
CA LEU A 117 -31.25 -5.32 -19.35
C LEU A 117 -32.78 -5.38 -19.21
N GLU A 118 -33.53 -5.31 -20.31
CA GLU A 118 -35.00 -5.41 -20.29
C GLU A 118 -35.46 -6.77 -19.77
N MET A 119 -34.75 -7.84 -20.13
CA MET A 119 -34.99 -9.18 -19.60
C MET A 119 -34.79 -9.21 -18.08
N ASP A 120 -33.67 -8.66 -17.60
CA ASP A 120 -33.35 -8.61 -16.16
C ASP A 120 -34.37 -7.79 -15.36
N ILE A 121 -34.81 -6.64 -15.89
CA ILE A 121 -35.85 -5.82 -15.27
C ILE A 121 -37.17 -6.60 -15.15
N LYS A 122 -37.59 -7.26 -16.24
CA LYS A 122 -38.82 -8.06 -16.25
C LYS A 122 -38.74 -9.20 -15.25
N GLN A 123 -37.58 -9.83 -15.12
CA GLN A 123 -37.34 -10.90 -14.15
C GLN A 123 -37.40 -10.39 -12.71
N ASN A 124 -36.75 -9.26 -12.41
CA ASN A 124 -36.79 -8.66 -11.07
C ASN A 124 -38.21 -8.22 -10.66
N ASN A 125 -39.02 -7.78 -11.64
CA ASN A 125 -40.41 -7.40 -11.39
C ASN A 125 -41.37 -8.60 -11.34
N ALA A 126 -40.95 -9.79 -11.80
CA ALA A 126 -41.83 -10.97 -11.83
C ALA A 126 -42.13 -11.48 -10.42
N ILE A 127 -41.12 -11.53 -9.54
CA ILE A 127 -41.23 -11.95 -8.15
C ILE A 127 -40.22 -11.16 -7.33
N ASP A 128 -40.68 -10.52 -6.25
CA ASP A 128 -39.80 -9.90 -5.28
C ASP A 128 -39.17 -10.97 -4.38
N ILE A 129 -37.98 -11.43 -4.76
CA ILE A 129 -37.19 -12.42 -4.00
C ILE A 129 -36.69 -11.88 -2.66
N HIS A 130 -36.77 -10.57 -2.43
CA HIS A 130 -36.31 -9.93 -1.20
C HIS A 130 -37.47 -9.62 -0.25
N GLN A 131 -38.71 -9.94 -0.62
CA GLN A 131 -39.86 -9.77 0.24
C GLN A 131 -39.78 -10.67 1.48
N THR A 132 -39.83 -10.06 2.67
CA THR A 132 -39.93 -10.81 3.93
C THR A 132 -41.40 -10.96 4.33
N TYR A 133 -41.90 -12.20 4.33
CA TYR A 133 -43.26 -12.48 4.79
C TYR A 133 -43.38 -12.37 6.32
N PHE A 134 -44.58 -12.02 6.80
CA PHE A 134 -44.93 -11.94 8.22
C PHE A 134 -44.06 -10.99 9.06
N GLN A 135 -43.69 -9.82 8.51
CA GLN A 135 -42.97 -8.80 9.27
C GLN A 135 -43.75 -8.30 10.51
N LYS A 136 -45.08 -8.28 10.44
CA LYS A 136 -45.91 -8.09 11.63
C LYS A 136 -46.15 -9.44 12.27
N LYS A 137 -45.69 -9.60 13.51
CA LYS A 137 -46.02 -10.75 14.35
C LYS A 137 -47.54 -10.88 14.44
N PHE A 138 -48.06 -12.09 14.33
CA PHE A 138 -49.42 -12.37 14.75
C PHE A 138 -49.47 -12.16 16.26
N ASP A 139 -50.48 -11.44 16.73
CA ASP A 139 -50.75 -11.34 18.15
C ASP A 139 -50.96 -12.77 18.67
N ASP A 140 -50.21 -13.16 19.70
CA ASP A 140 -50.42 -14.45 20.36
C ASP A 140 -51.88 -14.46 20.86
N TYR A 141 -52.66 -15.44 20.39
CA TYR A 141 -54.04 -15.57 20.84
C TYR A 141 -54.04 -16.02 22.30
N ASP A 142 -54.18 -15.07 23.22
CA ASP A 142 -54.46 -15.37 24.63
C ASP A 142 -55.87 -15.98 24.74
N GLU A 143 -55.95 -17.30 24.79
CA GLU A 143 -57.23 -17.98 25.00
C GLU A 143 -57.70 -17.75 26.46
N PRO A 144 -58.88 -17.13 26.68
CA PRO A 144 -59.33 -16.81 28.02
C PRO A 144 -59.71 -18.07 28.80
N PHE A 145 -59.35 -18.13 30.09
CA PHE A 145 -59.79 -19.21 30.97
C PHE A 145 -61.33 -19.28 31.03
N THR A 146 -61.90 -20.43 30.73
CA THR A 146 -63.34 -20.67 30.83
C THR A 146 -63.64 -21.70 31.92
N VAL A 147 -64.50 -21.32 32.88
CA VAL A 147 -65.02 -22.24 33.90
C VAL A 147 -66.45 -22.62 33.53
N LYS A 148 -66.72 -23.91 33.39
CA LYS A 148 -68.05 -24.45 33.14
C LYS A 148 -68.43 -25.40 34.26
N THR A 149 -69.51 -25.07 34.98
CA THR A 149 -70.12 -26.01 35.93
C THR A 149 -70.84 -27.09 35.15
N THR A 150 -70.32 -28.31 35.16
CA THR A 150 -70.88 -29.43 34.40
C THR A 150 -72.14 -29.99 35.05
N ASN A 151 -72.09 -30.22 36.36
CA ASN A 151 -73.20 -30.77 37.13
C ASN A 151 -73.40 -29.99 38.42
N LEU A 152 -74.66 -29.76 38.77
CA LEU A 152 -75.06 -29.22 40.06
C LEU A 152 -75.76 -30.34 40.84
N TYR A 153 -75.10 -30.81 41.90
CA TYR A 153 -75.67 -31.85 42.76
C TYR A 153 -76.40 -31.18 43.92
N SER A 154 -77.73 -31.23 43.90
CA SER A 154 -78.59 -30.79 45.00
C SER A 154 -79.37 -31.96 45.57
N TYR A 155 -79.53 -31.98 46.90
CA TYR A 155 -80.32 -32.99 47.60
C TYR A 155 -81.50 -32.31 48.29
N ASN A 156 -82.73 -32.72 47.92
CA ASN A 156 -83.94 -32.18 48.53
C ASN A 156 -84.20 -32.89 49.86
N SER A 157 -83.74 -32.29 50.94
CA SER A 157 -84.10 -32.69 52.30
C SER A 157 -84.76 -31.54 53.05
N ASN A 158 -85.61 -31.86 54.01
CA ASN A 158 -86.34 -30.87 54.80
C ASN A 158 -85.45 -30.12 55.82
N ILE A 159 -84.13 -30.37 55.81
CA ILE A 159 -83.15 -29.79 56.73
C ILE A 159 -82.03 -29.16 55.90
N ASN A 160 -81.78 -27.87 56.11
CA ASN A 160 -80.76 -27.13 55.37
C ASN A 160 -79.37 -27.41 55.98
N GLN A 161 -78.61 -28.35 55.41
CA GLN A 161 -77.27 -28.71 55.88
C GLN A 161 -76.19 -28.12 54.94
N MET A 162 -75.11 -27.60 55.52
CA MET A 162 -73.97 -27.05 54.78
C MET A 162 -72.94 -28.13 54.45
N ALA A 163 -72.44 -28.16 53.21
CA ALA A 163 -71.36 -29.05 52.81
C ALA A 163 -70.00 -28.52 53.30
N ASN A 164 -69.40 -29.19 54.29
CA ASN A 164 -68.12 -28.78 54.88
C ASN A 164 -66.90 -29.44 54.23
N HIS A 165 -67.09 -30.52 53.47
CA HIS A 165 -66.01 -31.26 52.82
C HIS A 165 -66.51 -31.91 51.53
N ILE A 166 -65.67 -31.88 50.49
CA ILE A 166 -65.86 -32.60 49.23
C ILE A 166 -64.64 -33.49 49.06
N SER A 167 -64.86 -34.78 48.84
CA SER A 167 -63.81 -35.73 48.49
C SER A 167 -64.16 -36.38 47.16
N TRP A 168 -63.13 -36.68 46.38
CA TRP A 168 -63.29 -37.41 45.12
C TRP A 168 -63.04 -38.90 45.38
N GLN A 169 -63.82 -39.76 44.73
CA GLN A 169 -63.55 -41.19 44.77
C GLN A 169 -62.19 -41.46 44.10
N PRO A 170 -61.24 -42.12 44.79
CA PRO A 170 -59.87 -42.31 44.29
C PRO A 170 -59.78 -43.39 43.21
N ASP A 171 -60.74 -44.32 43.17
CA ASP A 171 -60.84 -45.31 42.09
C ASP A 171 -61.34 -44.63 40.82
N GLY A 172 -60.46 -44.50 39.82
CA GLY A 172 -60.82 -44.07 38.48
C GLY A 172 -61.84 -45.00 37.82
N GLN A 173 -62.49 -44.55 36.74
CA GLN A 173 -63.58 -45.26 36.07
C GLN A 173 -63.24 -46.75 35.82
N ARG A 174 -63.87 -47.66 36.57
CA ARG A 174 -63.88 -49.08 36.21
C ARG A 174 -64.86 -49.25 35.05
N LYS A 175 -64.31 -49.48 33.85
CA LYS A 175 -65.10 -49.89 32.68
C LYS A 175 -65.76 -51.23 32.98
N ILE A 176 -67.09 -51.28 32.91
CA ILE A 176 -67.86 -52.53 32.79
C ILE A 176 -67.87 -52.92 31.32
#